data_AF-A0A402AGB7-F1
#
_entry.id   AF-A0A402AGB7-F1
#
_cell.length_a   1.000
_cell.length_b   1.000
_cell.length_c   1.000
_cell.angle_alpha   90.00
_cell.angle_beta   90.00
_cell.angle_gamma   90.00
#
_symmetry.space_group_name_H-M   'P 1'
#
loop_
_entity.id
_entity.type
_entity.pdbx_description
1 polymer ?
#
loop_
_entity_poly.entity_id
_entity_poly.type
_entity_poly.pdbx_seq_one_letter_code
_entity_poly.pdbx_strand_id
1 'polypeptide(L)' 'MKREIQNVLIHMHEDPQQAALLHAGGIERLVAIEDEDYNDIRAMFARVQAAEQPAISLRR' A
#
# COMPACT_ATOMS: atom_id res chain seq x y z
N MET A 1 0.61 -21.06 -9.23
CA MET A 1 1.26 -19.81 -9.67
C MET A 1 1.03 -18.59 -8.77
N LYS A 2 -0.17 -17.97 -8.68
CA LYS A 2 -0.36 -16.75 -7.83
C LYS A 2 0.09 -16.94 -6.38
N ARG A 3 -0.34 -18.05 -5.75
CA ARG A 3 -0.01 -18.38 -4.35
C ARG A 3 1.49 -18.68 -4.15
N GLU A 4 2.15 -19.28 -5.14
CA GLU A 4 3.59 -19.58 -5.06
C GLU A 4 4.41 -18.30 -5.11
N ILE A 5 4.06 -17.36 -5.99
CA ILE A 5 4.71 -16.05 -6.07
C ILE A 5 4.51 -15.28 -4.76
N GLN A 6 3.28 -15.26 -4.23
CA GLN A 6 3.02 -14.63 -2.93
C GLN A 6 3.87 -15.23 -1.82
N ASN A 7 3.98 -16.57 -1.75
CA ASN A 7 4.81 -17.23 -0.76
C ASN A 7 6.28 -16.83 -0.90
N VAL A 8 6.85 -16.82 -2.10
CA VAL A 8 8.24 -16.40 -2.33
C VAL A 8 8.44 -14.96 -1.85
N LEU A 9 7.56 -14.04 -2.22
CA LEU A 9 7.70 -12.62 -1.89
C LEU A 9 7.59 -12.36 -0.38
N ILE A 10 6.66 -13.02 0.31
CA ILE A 10 6.46 -12.82 1.75
C ILE A 10 7.64 -13.36 2.56
N HIS A 11 8.26 -14.47 2.13
CA HIS A 11 9.40 -15.08 2.84
C HIS A 11 10.77 -14.57 2.33
N MET A 12 10.79 -13.66 1.34
CA MET A 12 12.02 -13.12 0.74
C MET A 12 12.98 -12.49 1.78
N HIS A 13 12.44 -11.95 2.87
CA HIS A 13 13.23 -11.34 3.94
C HIS A 13 13.95 -12.35 4.85
N GLU A 14 13.61 -13.64 4.77
CA GLU A 14 14.20 -14.70 5.59
C GLU A 14 15.54 -15.19 5.02
N ASP A 15 15.77 -14.98 3.72
CA ASP A 15 17.05 -15.25 3.05
C ASP A 15 17.94 -13.98 3.13
N PRO A 16 19.14 -14.05 3.74
CA PRO A 16 20.03 -12.88 3.88
C PRO A 16 20.40 -12.21 2.55
N GLN A 17 20.53 -12.96 1.45
CA GLN A 17 20.87 -12.39 0.15
C GLN A 17 19.69 -11.61 -0.42
N GLN A 18 18.48 -12.14 -0.26
CA GLN A 18 17.26 -11.51 -0.75
C GLN A 18 16.84 -10.33 0.13
N ALA A 19 17.01 -10.43 1.45
CA ALA A 19 16.82 -9.33 2.39
C ALA A 19 17.72 -8.14 2.07
N ALA A 20 18.98 -8.37 1.66
CA ALA A 20 19.88 -7.30 1.22
C ALA A 20 19.35 -6.55 0.00
N LEU A 21 18.67 -7.25 -0.94
CA LEU A 21 18.03 -6.61 -2.09
C LEU A 21 16.84 -5.74 -1.67
N LEU A 22 16.00 -6.23 -0.75
CA LEU A 22 14.89 -5.46 -0.19
C LEU A 22 15.40 -4.18 0.49
N HIS A 23 16.42 -4.33 1.34
CA HIS A 23 17.02 -3.21 2.08
C HIS A 23 17.69 -2.18 1.16
N ALA A 24 18.29 -2.61 0.05
CA ALA A 24 18.82 -1.68 -0.95
C ALA A 24 17.71 -0.78 -1.57
N GLY A 25 16.46 -1.26 -1.59
CA GLY A 25 15.28 -0.49 -1.98
C GLY A 25 14.56 0.22 -0.83
N GLY A 26 15.09 0.17 0.40
CA GLY A 26 14.43 0.72 1.59
C GLY A 26 13.20 -0.08 2.04
N ILE A 27 13.07 -1.33 1.62
CA ILE A 27 11.96 -2.23 1.97
C ILE A 27 12.46 -3.21 3.03
N GLU A 28 11.75 -3.33 4.16
CA GLU A 28 12.09 -4.29 5.22
C GLU A 28 11.58 -5.70 4.88
N ARG A 29 10.31 -5.79 4.50
CA ARG A 29 9.65 -7.05 4.12
C ARG A 29 8.40 -6.78 3.28
N LEU A 30 7.95 -7.79 2.55
CA LEU A 30 6.64 -7.80 1.90
C LEU A 30 5.66 -8.58 2.78
N VAL A 31 4.44 -8.08 2.90
CA VAL A 31 3.37 -8.70 3.70
C VAL A 31 2.15 -8.94 2.84
N ALA A 32 1.39 -10.00 3.16
CA ALA A 32 0.06 -10.16 2.61
C ALA A 32 -0.87 -9.09 3.21
N ILE A 33 -1.70 -8.51 2.36
CA ILE A 33 -2.78 -7.60 2.74
C ILE A 33 -4.05 -8.03 2.02
N GLU A 34 -5.18 -7.70 2.62
CA GLU A 34 -6.50 -7.84 2.03
C GLU A 34 -6.98 -6.48 1.51
N ASP A 35 -8.10 -6.46 0.78
CA ASP A 35 -8.64 -5.20 0.23
C ASP A 35 -9.05 -4.22 1.34
N GLU A 36 -9.51 -4.76 2.47
CA GLU A 36 -9.97 -4.00 3.62
C GLU A 36 -8.86 -3.20 4.30
N ASP A 37 -7.59 -3.61 4.16
CA ASP A 37 -6.44 -2.87 4.69
C ASP A 37 -6.29 -1.48 4.04
N TYR A 38 -6.94 -1.25 2.88
CA TYR A 38 -6.99 0.07 2.23
C TYR A 38 -8.11 0.98 2.72
N ASN A 39 -8.98 0.52 3.63
CA ASN A 39 -10.17 1.28 4.03
C ASN A 39 -9.84 2.64 4.63
N ASP A 40 -8.77 2.75 5.41
CA ASP A 40 -8.36 4.01 6.02
C ASP A 40 -7.90 5.03 4.95
N ILE A 41 -7.17 4.56 3.94
CA ILE A 41 -6.73 5.39 2.81
C ILE A 41 -7.96 5.88 2.01
N ARG A 42 -8.93 4.99 1.76
CA ARG A 42 -10.19 5.34 1.08
C ARG A 42 -10.99 6.36 1.90
N ALA A 43 -11.03 6.21 3.22
CA ALA A 43 -11.70 7.14 4.12
C ALA A 43 -11.03 8.52 4.12
N MET A 44 -9.70 8.58 4.17
CA MET A 44 -8.94 9.83 4.04
C MET A 44 -9.24 10.52 2.72
N PHE A 45 -9.21 9.77 1.61
CA PHE A 45 -9.51 10.30 0.29
C PHE A 45 -10.92 10.88 0.21
N ALA A 46 -11.93 10.16 0.71
CA ALA A 46 -13.32 10.65 0.74
C ALA A 46 -13.45 11.95 1.55
N ARG A 47 -12.71 12.09 2.65
CA ARG A 47 -12.69 13.32 3.47
C ARG A 47 -12.08 14.50 2.71
N VAL A 48 -10.98 14.30 2.01
CA VAL A 48 -10.35 15.34 1.17
C VAL A 48 -11.30 15.76 0.06
N GLN A 49 -11.89 14.80 -0.65
CA GLN A 49 -12.83 15.08 -1.74
C GLN A 49 -14.07 15.86 -1.27
N ALA A 50 -14.63 15.49 -0.12
CA ALA A 50 -15.76 16.22 0.48
C ALA A 50 -15.38 17.64 0.92
N ALA A 51 -14.14 17.85 1.37
CA ALA A 51 -13.64 19.17 1.76
C ALA A 51 -13.38 20.09 0.55
N GLU A 52 -13.10 19.54 -0.63
CA GLU A 52 -12.89 20.29 -1.88
C GLU A 52 -14.19 20.69 -2.58
N GLN A 53 -15.30 19.99 -2.30
CA GLN A 53 -16.62 20.21 -2.93
C GLN A 53 -17.33 21.56 -2.60
N PRO A 54 -17.06 22.33 -1.52
CA PRO A 54 -17.73 23.62 -1.31
C PRO A 54 -17.03 24.83 -1.96
N ALA A 55 -15.83 24.72 -2.52
CA ALA A 55 -15.08 25.90 -3.00
C ALA A 55 -15.45 26.36 -4.42
N ILE A 56 -16.10 25.51 -5.23
CA ILE A 56 -16.36 25.78 -6.66
C ILE A 56 -17.76 26.37 -6.91
N SER A 57 -18.68 26.31 -5.92
CA SER A 57 -20.07 26.79 -6.11
C SER A 57 -20.29 28.29 -5.85
N LEU A 58 -19.24 29.06 -5.48
CA LEU A 58 -19.35 30.48 -5.10
C LEU A 58 -18.78 31.50 -6.11
N ARG A 59 -18.34 31.07 -7.29
CA ARG A 59 -17.96 32.01 -8.38
C ARG A 59 -19.05 32.03 -9.45
N ARG A 60 -20.02 32.92 -9.26
CA ARG A 60 -20.87 33.46 -10.33
C ARG A 60 -20.05 34.37 -11.23
#